data_AF-A0A1I7TGF7-F1
#
_entry.id   AF-A0A1I7TGF7-F1
#
_cell.length_a   1.000
_cell.length_b   1.000
_cell.length_c   1.000
_cell.angle_alpha   90.00
_cell.angle_beta   90.00
_cell.angle_gamma   90.00
#
_symmetry.space_group_name_H-M   'P 1'
#
loop_
_entity.id
_entity.type
_entity.pdbx_description
1 polymer ?
#
loop_
_entity_poly.entity_id
_entity_poly.type
_entity_poly.pdbx_seq_one_letter_code
_entity_poly.pdbx_strand_id
1 'polypeptide(L)'
;MIFRPRLFVGCLVLFLLICLPLAFIFFTEDIPKEIPDDSENLHHIPYSIITKSENPINVSADDIALVIVLSEGVGRDFYRISIDSVECYAMTRGYKFILTLDTNWGCDHLKDGTGHVRDDWLTSGIWSPERDFMLHGWKMKQLKETPRRPLEAVAMSNAVWYNPFRGEFELSKCVLGNFTWNHNPILIGSRVEVEYGLRKTEVLTAIKKIQFLEKLSNLIQNK
;
A
#
# COMPACT_ATOMS: atom_id res chain seq x y z
N MET A 1 -60.82 8.23 7.03
CA MET A 1 -59.57 8.55 7.75
C MET A 1 -58.59 9.13 6.72
N ILE A 2 -58.50 10.46 6.63
CA ILE A 2 -57.73 11.14 5.57
C ILE A 2 -56.28 11.26 6.02
N PHE A 3 -55.41 10.41 5.46
CA PHE A 3 -53.97 10.48 5.66
C PHE A 3 -53.45 11.75 4.98
N ARG A 4 -52.96 12.74 5.75
CA ARG A 4 -52.40 14.00 5.21
C ARG A 4 -50.91 13.80 4.91
N PRO A 5 -50.48 13.65 3.64
CA PRO A 5 -49.09 13.31 3.30
C PRO A 5 -48.12 14.48 3.44
N ARG A 6 -48.62 15.72 3.59
CA ARG A 6 -47.79 16.93 3.67
C ARG A 6 -46.99 17.07 4.97
N LEU A 7 -47.47 16.48 6.07
CA LEU A 7 -46.77 16.56 7.36
C LEU A 7 -45.54 15.63 7.40
N PHE A 8 -45.63 14.48 6.73
CA PHE A 8 -44.57 13.47 6.72
C PHE A 8 -43.38 13.88 5.83
N VAL A 9 -43.65 14.50 4.68
CA VAL A 9 -42.61 15.02 3.78
C VAL A 9 -41.85 16.19 4.43
N GLY A 10 -42.55 17.05 5.18
CA GLY A 10 -41.92 18.15 5.92
C GLY A 10 -40.93 17.68 6.98
N CYS A 11 -41.29 16.66 7.78
CA CYS A 11 -40.39 16.07 8.77
C CYS A 11 -39.19 15.34 8.13
N LEU A 12 -39.37 14.65 7.00
CA LEU A 12 -38.28 13.96 6.31
C LEU A 12 -37.26 14.95 5.73
N VAL A 13 -37.73 16.05 5.14
CA VAL A 13 -36.87 17.12 4.58
C VAL A 13 -36.13 17.84 5.70
N LEU A 14 -36.78 18.10 6.84
CA LEU A 14 -36.13 18.72 8.00
C LEU A 14 -35.08 17.79 8.64
N PHE A 15 -35.35 16.49 8.71
CA PHE A 15 -34.39 15.48 9.20
C PHE A 15 -33.17 15.39 8.28
N LEU A 16 -33.37 15.40 6.95
CA LEU A 16 -32.26 15.42 5.99
C LEU A 16 -31.47 16.74 6.07
N LEU A 17 -32.11 17.89 6.21
CA LEU A 17 -31.44 19.20 6.29
C LEU A 17 -30.66 19.43 7.59
N ILE A 18 -31.00 18.74 8.68
CA ILE A 18 -30.35 18.91 9.99
C ILE A 18 -29.35 17.78 10.26
N CYS A 19 -29.70 16.53 9.96
CA CYS A 19 -28.86 15.37 10.30
C CYS A 19 -27.71 15.15 9.30
N LEU A 20 -27.85 15.48 8.01
CA LEU A 20 -26.74 15.39 7.05
C LEU A 20 -25.60 16.37 7.34
N PRO A 21 -25.84 17.67 7.63
CA PRO A 21 -24.75 18.57 8.00
C PRO A 21 -24.18 18.27 9.39
N LEU A 22 -24.98 17.82 10.36
CA LEU A 22 -24.44 17.36 11.65
C LEU A 22 -23.54 16.13 11.49
N ALA A 23 -23.93 15.16 10.66
CA ALA A 23 -23.04 14.05 10.30
C ALA A 23 -21.77 14.55 9.59
N PHE A 24 -21.88 15.52 8.69
CA PHE A 24 -20.71 16.14 8.05
C PHE A 24 -19.78 16.83 9.05
N ILE A 25 -20.31 17.53 10.05
CA ILE A 25 -19.53 18.19 11.11
C ILE A 25 -18.88 17.17 12.06
N PHE A 26 -19.52 16.02 12.32
CA PHE A 26 -18.91 14.94 13.10
C PHE A 26 -17.88 14.11 12.32
N PHE A 27 -17.95 14.09 10.98
CA PHE A 27 -17.00 13.37 10.11
C PHE A 27 -15.86 14.24 9.56
N THR A 28 -15.92 15.56 9.71
CA THR A 28 -14.71 16.40 9.57
C THR A 28 -13.89 16.26 10.83
N GLU A 29 -13.24 15.11 10.94
CA GLU A 29 -12.14 14.88 11.85
C GLU A 29 -11.15 16.05 11.69
N ASP A 30 -10.93 16.80 12.77
CA ASP A 30 -9.86 17.77 12.86
C ASP A 30 -8.55 17.04 12.52
N ILE A 31 -8.10 17.17 11.27
CA ILE A 31 -6.73 16.87 10.90
C ILE A 31 -5.90 17.80 11.79
N PRO A 32 -5.04 17.27 12.67
CA PRO A 32 -4.19 18.12 13.49
C PRO A 32 -3.46 19.10 12.58
N LYS A 33 -3.73 20.40 12.79
CA LYS A 33 -2.94 21.47 12.19
C LYS A 33 -1.51 21.25 12.63
N GLU A 34 -0.66 20.96 11.65
CA GLU A 34 0.79 20.93 11.73
C GLU A 34 1.34 20.17 12.95
N ILE A 35 1.65 18.90 12.73
CA ILE A 35 2.59 18.21 13.61
C ILE A 35 3.91 18.98 13.54
N PRO A 36 4.51 19.34 14.68
CA PRO A 36 5.79 20.04 14.71
C PRO A 36 6.78 19.35 13.80
N ASP A 37 7.51 20.13 13.02
CA ASP A 37 8.57 19.68 12.12
C ASP A 37 9.78 19.19 12.95
N ASP A 38 9.58 18.14 13.75
CA ASP A 38 10.65 17.41 14.43
C ASP A 38 11.33 16.44 13.43
N SER A 39 11.35 16.79 12.14
CA SER A 39 11.98 16.03 11.04
C SER A 39 13.46 15.77 11.31
N GLU A 40 14.13 16.67 12.04
CA GLU A 40 15.54 16.54 12.41
C GLU A 40 15.81 15.29 13.27
N ASN A 41 14.86 14.90 14.13
CA ASN A 41 14.95 13.68 14.95
C ASN A 41 14.63 12.41 14.14
N LEU A 42 13.80 12.51 13.10
CA LEU A 42 13.54 11.41 12.16
C LEU A 42 14.77 11.04 11.33
N HIS A 43 15.70 11.97 11.09
CA HIS A 43 16.97 11.69 10.41
C HIS A 43 17.95 10.89 11.28
N HIS A 44 17.83 10.96 12.61
CA HIS A 44 18.85 10.47 13.54
C HIS A 44 18.56 9.09 14.15
N ILE A 45 17.40 8.47 13.86
CA ILE A 45 17.16 7.09 14.32
C ILE A 45 18.00 6.14 13.45
N PRO A 46 19.07 5.53 13.99
CA PRO A 46 19.86 4.57 13.25
C PRO A 46 19.02 3.30 13.12
N TYR A 47 18.59 3.02 11.91
CA TYR A 47 18.10 1.70 11.56
C TYR A 47 19.32 0.82 11.35
N SER A 48 19.21 -0.46 11.73
CA SER A 48 20.11 -1.44 11.15
C SER A 48 19.88 -1.40 9.64
N ILE A 49 20.82 -0.82 8.91
CA ILE A 49 20.91 -1.06 7.47
C ILE A 49 21.04 -2.58 7.36
N ILE A 50 20.03 -3.24 6.82
CA ILE A 50 20.16 -4.63 6.40
C ILE A 50 21.17 -4.58 5.26
N THR A 51 22.44 -4.74 5.63
CA THR A 51 23.52 -4.98 4.70
C THR A 51 23.33 -6.39 4.17
N LYS A 52 23.82 -6.65 2.94
CA LYS A 52 23.91 -8.03 2.46
C LYS A 52 24.62 -8.85 3.55
N SER A 53 24.05 -10.00 3.91
CA SER A 53 24.62 -10.91 4.90
C SER A 53 26.11 -11.09 4.62
N GLU A 54 26.95 -10.89 5.64
CA GLU A 54 28.40 -11.12 5.55
C GLU A 54 28.71 -12.57 5.15
N ASN A 55 27.77 -13.48 5.42
CA ASN A 55 27.78 -14.85 4.94
C ASN A 55 26.60 -15.05 3.96
N PRO A 56 26.78 -14.79 2.66
CA PRO A 56 25.73 -15.04 1.68
C PRO A 56 25.44 -16.54 1.63
N ILE A 57 24.21 -16.93 1.94
CA ILE A 57 23.77 -18.30 1.72
C ILE A 57 23.69 -18.49 0.20
N ASN A 58 24.45 -19.46 -0.32
CA ASN A 58 24.40 -19.81 -1.73
C ASN A 58 23.14 -20.66 -1.99
N VAL A 59 22.04 -19.99 -2.30
CA VAL A 59 20.77 -20.64 -2.65
C VAL A 59 20.68 -20.77 -4.17
N SER A 60 20.42 -21.98 -4.68
CA SER A 60 20.21 -22.16 -6.12
C SER A 60 18.90 -21.48 -6.55
N ALA A 61 18.83 -20.99 -7.78
CA ALA A 61 17.58 -20.47 -8.34
C ALA A 61 16.48 -21.55 -8.34
N ASP A 62 16.86 -22.82 -8.53
CA ASP A 62 15.95 -23.98 -8.50
C ASP A 62 15.33 -24.22 -7.11
N ASP A 63 15.96 -23.71 -6.04
CA ASP A 63 15.49 -23.83 -4.66
C ASP A 63 14.53 -22.67 -4.26
N ILE A 64 14.32 -21.70 -5.15
CA ILE A 64 13.50 -20.51 -4.89
C ILE A 64 12.20 -20.58 -5.68
N ALA A 65 11.08 -20.45 -4.96
CA ALA A 65 9.76 -20.28 -5.55
C ALA A 65 9.10 -18.99 -5.08
N LEU A 66 8.51 -18.24 -6.02
CA LEU A 66 7.63 -17.11 -5.76
C LEU A 66 6.18 -17.58 -5.89
N VAL A 67 5.41 -17.42 -4.82
CA VAL A 67 4.01 -17.88 -4.75
C VAL A 67 3.09 -16.66 -4.58
N ILE A 68 2.10 -16.53 -5.47
CA ILE A 68 0.99 -15.59 -5.31
C ILE A 68 -0.29 -16.40 -5.11
N VAL A 69 -0.99 -16.11 -4.01
CA VAL A 69 -2.28 -16.72 -3.67
C VAL A 69 -3.38 -15.70 -3.89
N LEU A 70 -4.34 -16.02 -4.74
CA LEU A 70 -5.52 -15.20 -5.02
C LEU A 70 -6.73 -15.72 -4.26
N SER A 71 -7.60 -14.81 -3.84
CA SER A 71 -8.88 -15.19 -3.25
C SER A 71 -9.80 -15.85 -4.27
N GLU A 72 -10.69 -16.73 -3.81
CA GLU A 72 -11.72 -17.34 -4.64
C GLU A 72 -12.50 -16.30 -5.46
N GLY A 73 -12.72 -16.60 -6.74
CA GLY A 73 -13.42 -15.73 -7.69
C GLY A 73 -12.60 -14.55 -8.20
N VAL A 74 -11.37 -14.35 -7.72
CA VAL A 74 -10.47 -13.29 -8.21
C VAL A 74 -9.54 -13.84 -9.29
N GLY A 75 -9.71 -13.36 -10.51
CA GLY A 75 -8.84 -13.70 -11.64
C GLY A 75 -7.56 -12.87 -11.72
N ARG A 76 -6.60 -13.34 -12.53
CA ARG A 76 -5.33 -12.65 -12.81
C ARG A 76 -5.54 -11.19 -13.24
N ASP A 77 -6.55 -10.93 -14.06
CA ASP A 77 -6.86 -9.60 -14.59
C ASP A 77 -7.09 -8.55 -13.50
N PHE A 78 -7.53 -8.97 -12.32
CA PHE A 78 -7.74 -8.07 -11.21
C PHE A 78 -6.43 -7.44 -10.70
N TYR A 79 -5.30 -8.15 -10.87
CA TYR A 79 -3.96 -7.77 -10.41
C TYR A 79 -2.91 -7.79 -11.54
N ARG A 80 -3.35 -7.75 -12.80
CA ARG A 80 -2.56 -8.09 -14.01
C ARG A 80 -1.12 -7.60 -13.98
N ILE A 81 -0.90 -6.28 -13.89
CA ILE A 81 0.44 -5.69 -13.92
C ILE A 81 1.32 -6.19 -12.77
N SER A 82 0.77 -6.31 -11.56
CA SER A 82 1.54 -6.78 -10.40
C SER A 82 1.94 -8.25 -10.57
N ILE A 83 1.00 -9.13 -10.96
CA ILE A 83 1.29 -10.55 -11.18
C ILE A 83 2.29 -10.73 -12.33
N ASP A 84 2.07 -10.07 -13.47
CA ASP A 84 2.96 -10.15 -14.62
C ASP A 84 4.39 -9.69 -14.25
N SER A 85 4.52 -8.64 -13.43
CA SER A 85 5.84 -8.18 -12.98
C SER A 85 6.54 -9.18 -12.04
N VAL A 86 5.81 -9.85 -11.15
CA VAL A 86 6.44 -10.86 -10.28
C VAL A 86 6.83 -12.11 -11.07
N GLU A 87 5.98 -12.54 -12.00
CA GLU A 87 6.26 -13.67 -12.88
C GLU A 87 7.46 -13.39 -13.79
N CYS A 88 7.50 -12.20 -14.39
CA CYS A 88 8.66 -11.76 -15.17
C CYS A 88 9.93 -11.74 -14.34
N TYR A 89 9.88 -11.21 -13.10
CA TYR A 89 11.02 -11.25 -12.19
C TYR A 89 11.48 -12.69 -11.92
N ALA A 90 10.55 -13.61 -11.67
CA ALA A 90 10.87 -15.04 -11.50
C ALA A 90 11.58 -15.61 -12.75
N MET A 91 11.02 -15.37 -13.95
CA MET A 91 11.58 -15.83 -15.22
C MET A 91 13.01 -15.32 -15.44
N THR A 92 13.25 -14.03 -15.20
CA THR A 92 14.58 -13.42 -15.40
C THR A 92 15.64 -13.98 -14.46
N ARG A 93 15.21 -14.45 -13.28
CA ARG A 93 16.07 -15.03 -12.24
C ARG A 93 16.16 -16.56 -12.30
N GLY A 94 15.31 -17.21 -13.09
CA GLY A 94 15.20 -18.68 -13.10
C GLY A 94 14.46 -19.26 -11.90
N TYR A 95 13.67 -18.45 -11.18
CA TYR A 95 12.87 -18.93 -10.05
C TYR A 95 11.59 -19.61 -10.53
N LYS A 96 11.08 -20.54 -9.72
CA LYS A 96 9.74 -21.10 -9.96
C LYS A 96 8.67 -20.05 -9.61
N PHE A 97 7.69 -19.85 -10.49
CA PHE A 97 6.53 -19.02 -10.21
C PHE A 97 5.27 -19.88 -10.05
N ILE A 98 4.50 -19.64 -8.98
CA ILE A 98 3.26 -20.37 -8.68
C ILE A 98 2.15 -19.35 -8.44
N LEU A 99 1.13 -19.37 -9.30
CA LEU A 99 -0.12 -18.65 -9.09
C LEU A 99 -1.20 -19.66 -8.70
N THR A 100 -1.84 -19.45 -7.55
CA THR A 100 -2.82 -20.39 -6.99
C THR A 100 -3.99 -19.65 -6.33
N LEU A 101 -5.07 -20.37 -6.04
CA LEU A 101 -6.20 -19.88 -5.26
C LEU A 101 -6.04 -20.23 -3.78
N ASP A 102 -6.63 -19.43 -2.89
CA ASP A 102 -6.70 -19.68 -1.45
C ASP A 102 -7.52 -20.93 -1.12
N THR A 103 -8.53 -21.28 -1.92
CA THR A 103 -9.27 -22.55 -1.79
C THR A 103 -8.39 -23.80 -1.87
N ASN A 104 -7.20 -23.69 -2.48
CA ASN A 104 -6.24 -24.79 -2.55
C ASN A 104 -5.37 -24.91 -1.28
N TRP A 105 -5.40 -23.92 -0.37
CA TRP A 105 -4.49 -23.81 0.77
C TRP A 105 -5.22 -23.33 2.04
N GLY A 106 -5.22 -24.12 3.11
CA GLY A 106 -5.76 -23.68 4.41
C GLY A 106 -4.91 -22.57 5.05
N CYS A 107 -5.53 -21.71 5.87
CA CYS A 107 -4.88 -20.59 6.57
C CYS A 107 -3.75 -21.00 7.54
N ASP A 108 -3.62 -22.30 7.86
CA ASP A 108 -2.73 -22.82 8.90
C ASP A 108 -1.31 -23.17 8.41
N HIS A 109 -1.03 -23.05 7.10
CA HIS A 109 0.19 -23.63 6.49
C HIS A 109 1.33 -22.65 6.20
N LEU A 110 1.11 -21.35 6.35
CA LEU A 110 2.15 -20.35 6.13
C LEU A 110 2.74 -19.94 7.48
N LYS A 111 3.93 -20.48 7.80
CA LYS A 111 4.75 -19.93 8.89
C LYS A 111 5.04 -18.46 8.58
N ASP A 112 5.07 -17.62 9.60
CA ASP A 112 5.41 -16.19 9.46
C ASP A 112 6.67 -16.02 8.61
N GLY A 113 6.51 -15.35 7.47
CA GLY A 113 7.63 -15.04 6.59
C GLY A 113 8.58 -14.04 7.24
N THR A 114 9.88 -14.19 7.02
CA THR A 114 10.89 -13.22 7.48
C THR A 114 11.07 -12.04 6.52
N GLY A 115 10.39 -12.05 5.38
CA GLY A 115 10.40 -10.99 4.37
C GLY A 115 9.06 -10.28 4.29
N HIS A 116 9.08 -8.94 4.34
CA HIS A 116 7.90 -8.10 4.22
C HIS A 116 7.97 -7.31 2.91
N VAL A 117 6.87 -7.24 2.18
CA VAL A 117 6.71 -6.27 1.09
C VAL A 117 5.91 -5.10 1.63
N ARG A 118 6.33 -3.88 1.29
CA ARG A 118 5.59 -2.68 1.68
C ARG A 118 4.51 -2.37 0.67
N ASP A 119 3.44 -1.76 1.13
CA ASP A 119 2.47 -1.14 0.25
C ASP A 119 3.07 0.11 -0.43
N ASP A 120 2.67 0.34 -1.67
CA ASP A 120 3.16 1.44 -2.50
C ASP A 120 2.57 2.79 -2.09
N TRP A 121 1.32 2.78 -1.60
CA TRP A 121 0.61 4.00 -1.19
C TRP A 121 1.31 4.68 -0.02
N LEU A 122 2.18 4.00 0.73
CA LEU A 122 2.99 4.58 1.80
C LEU A 122 3.99 5.64 1.30
N THR A 123 4.38 5.59 0.02
CA THR A 123 5.36 6.51 -0.58
C THR A 123 4.93 7.01 -1.95
N SER A 124 3.63 7.11 -2.19
CA SER A 124 3.07 7.55 -3.47
C SER A 124 3.54 6.75 -4.70
N GLY A 125 3.84 5.47 -4.51
CA GLY A 125 4.41 4.60 -5.55
C GLY A 125 5.90 4.80 -5.80
N ILE A 126 6.56 5.73 -5.10
CA ILE A 126 8.01 5.95 -5.22
C ILE A 126 8.76 4.79 -4.57
N TRP A 127 9.72 4.22 -5.29
CA TRP A 127 10.57 3.13 -4.85
C TRP A 127 12.04 3.42 -5.10
N SER A 128 12.90 2.72 -4.37
CA SER A 128 14.35 2.86 -4.48
C SER A 128 15.00 1.51 -4.81
N PRO A 129 15.83 1.41 -5.86
CA PRO A 129 16.52 0.17 -6.22
C PRO A 129 17.54 -0.29 -5.17
N GLU A 130 17.93 0.59 -4.24
CA GLU A 130 18.83 0.26 -3.13
C GLU A 130 18.10 -0.39 -1.94
N ARG A 131 16.77 -0.27 -1.91
CA ARG A 131 15.91 -0.67 -0.79
C ARG A 131 14.89 -1.72 -1.19
N ASP A 132 14.22 -1.50 -2.30
CA ASP A 132 13.09 -2.26 -2.80
C ASP A 132 13.57 -3.31 -3.82
N PHE A 133 13.08 -4.54 -3.69
CA PHE A 133 13.43 -5.62 -4.61
C PHE A 133 12.23 -6.15 -5.42
N MET A 134 11.00 -5.81 -5.02
CA MET A 134 9.76 -6.24 -5.67
C MET A 134 8.63 -5.25 -5.39
N LEU A 135 7.73 -5.10 -6.36
CA LEU A 135 6.54 -4.26 -6.26
C LEU A 135 5.31 -5.19 -6.27
N HIS A 136 4.34 -5.00 -5.36
CA HIS A 136 3.24 -5.96 -5.18
C HIS A 136 1.87 -5.29 -5.01
N GLY A 137 0.80 -6.09 -5.18
CA GLY A 137 -0.50 -5.85 -4.54
C GLY A 137 -1.51 -4.98 -5.28
N TRP A 138 -1.29 -4.67 -6.56
CA TRP A 138 -2.06 -3.62 -7.23
C TRP A 138 -3.31 -4.07 -7.96
N LYS A 139 -4.45 -3.57 -7.50
CA LYS A 139 -5.74 -3.81 -8.16
C LYS A 139 -5.84 -2.92 -9.39
N MET A 140 -6.14 -3.51 -10.55
CA MET A 140 -6.25 -2.77 -11.81
C MET A 140 -7.30 -1.64 -11.75
N LYS A 141 -8.37 -1.81 -10.96
CA LYS A 141 -9.42 -0.78 -10.77
C LYS A 141 -8.93 0.51 -10.07
N GLN A 142 -7.79 0.44 -9.38
CA GLN A 142 -7.19 1.56 -8.64
C GLN A 142 -6.09 2.26 -9.45
N LEU A 143 -5.77 1.77 -10.65
CA LEU A 143 -4.73 2.34 -11.50
C LEU A 143 -5.15 3.72 -11.99
N LYS A 144 -4.26 4.71 -11.86
CA LYS A 144 -4.42 6.07 -12.39
C LYS A 144 -3.23 6.48 -13.26
N GLU A 145 -3.46 7.48 -14.09
CA GLU A 145 -2.39 8.12 -14.85
C GLU A 145 -1.37 8.76 -13.89
N THR A 146 -0.09 8.52 -14.12
CA THR A 146 0.98 9.15 -13.33
C THR A 146 0.97 10.66 -13.55
N PRO A 147 0.94 11.47 -12.48
CA PRO A 147 1.02 12.92 -12.60
C PRO A 147 2.29 13.36 -13.34
N ARG A 148 2.19 14.40 -14.16
CA ARG A 148 3.33 14.99 -14.88
C ARG A 148 4.26 15.81 -13.97
N ARG A 149 3.81 16.14 -12.77
CA ARG A 149 4.60 16.86 -11.76
C ARG A 149 5.50 15.87 -11.00
N PRO A 150 6.62 16.33 -10.44
CA PRO A 150 7.37 15.54 -9.47
C PRO A 150 6.47 15.04 -8.34
N LEU A 151 6.67 13.78 -7.97
CA LEU A 151 6.03 13.17 -6.82
C LEU A 151 7.00 13.18 -5.64
N GLU A 152 6.43 13.19 -4.45
CA GLU A 152 7.18 13.07 -3.19
C GLU A 152 6.87 11.72 -2.55
N ALA A 153 7.85 11.17 -1.84
CA ALA A 153 7.71 9.89 -1.15
C ALA A 153 6.88 10.10 0.13
N VAL A 154 5.57 10.25 -0.03
CA VAL A 154 4.63 10.47 1.08
C VAL A 154 3.44 9.52 0.96
N ALA A 155 2.80 9.25 2.10
CA ALA A 155 1.59 8.44 2.12
C ALA A 155 0.47 9.09 1.28
N MET A 156 -0.20 8.29 0.47
CA MET A 156 -1.35 8.66 -0.34
C MET A 156 -2.53 7.70 -0.10
N SER A 157 -3.65 7.96 -0.77
CA SER A 157 -4.83 7.08 -0.68
C SER A 157 -4.51 5.68 -1.21
N ASN A 158 -4.87 4.64 -0.45
CA ASN A 158 -4.80 3.24 -0.87
C ASN A 158 -5.77 2.87 -2.01
N ALA A 159 -6.60 3.83 -2.45
CA ALA A 159 -7.51 3.66 -3.58
C ALA A 159 -6.88 4.03 -4.93
N VAL A 160 -5.62 4.48 -4.93
CA VAL A 160 -4.91 4.93 -6.12
C VAL A 160 -3.50 4.36 -6.12
N TRP A 161 -3.04 3.92 -7.29
CA TRP A 161 -1.64 3.63 -7.56
C TRP A 161 -1.28 4.03 -8.99
N TYR A 162 0.02 4.14 -9.26
CA TYR A 162 0.57 4.53 -10.55
C TYR A 162 1.38 3.39 -11.15
N ASN A 163 1.32 3.23 -12.48
CA ASN A 163 2.11 2.21 -13.16
C ASN A 163 3.63 2.49 -12.97
N PRO A 164 4.40 1.58 -12.34
CA PRO A 164 5.83 1.74 -12.14
C PRO A 164 6.63 1.51 -13.43
N PHE A 165 5.97 1.11 -14.51
CA PHE A 165 6.55 0.90 -15.83
C PHE A 165 6.06 1.97 -16.80
N ARG A 166 6.89 2.28 -17.81
CA ARG A 166 6.48 3.13 -18.92
C ARG A 166 5.67 2.31 -19.92
N GLY A 167 4.40 2.64 -20.07
CA GLY A 167 3.49 1.99 -21.00
C GLY A 167 2.89 0.70 -20.47
N GLU A 168 2.35 -0.12 -21.36
CA GLU A 168 1.81 -1.43 -21.00
C GLU A 168 2.91 -2.42 -20.64
N PHE A 169 2.60 -3.31 -19.71
CA PHE A 169 3.52 -4.37 -19.30
C PHE A 169 3.32 -5.60 -20.20
N GLU A 170 4.39 -6.04 -20.86
CA GLU A 170 4.36 -7.14 -21.83
C GLU A 170 5.17 -8.33 -21.31
N LEU A 171 4.49 -9.29 -20.67
CA LEU A 171 5.11 -10.49 -20.08
C LEU A 171 5.93 -11.30 -21.10
N SER A 172 5.54 -11.30 -22.38
CA SER A 172 6.23 -12.01 -23.46
C SER A 172 7.67 -11.53 -23.71
N LYS A 173 8.04 -10.33 -23.24
CA LYS A 173 9.41 -9.79 -23.35
C LYS A 173 10.35 -10.31 -22.26
N CYS A 174 9.83 -11.02 -21.27
CA CYS A 174 10.59 -11.52 -20.14
C CYS A 174 11.34 -12.80 -20.53
N VAL A 175 12.66 -12.76 -20.39
CA VAL A 175 13.56 -13.87 -20.74
C VAL A 175 14.61 -14.05 -19.66
N LEU A 176 15.08 -15.29 -19.50
CA LEU A 176 16.11 -15.64 -18.51
C LEU A 176 17.35 -14.74 -18.66
N GLY A 177 17.80 -14.15 -17.56
CA GLY A 177 18.98 -13.28 -17.52
C GLY A 177 18.77 -11.85 -18.02
N ASN A 178 17.58 -11.48 -18.54
CA ASN A 178 17.30 -10.12 -18.96
C ASN A 178 16.76 -9.27 -17.80
N PHE A 179 17.59 -8.41 -17.25
CA PHE A 179 17.21 -7.52 -16.14
C PHE A 179 16.84 -6.10 -16.60
N THR A 180 16.55 -5.90 -17.89
CA THR A 180 16.23 -4.57 -18.43
C THR A 180 14.73 -4.27 -18.29
N TRP A 181 14.38 -3.58 -17.21
CA TRP A 181 13.02 -3.14 -16.93
C TRP A 181 12.81 -1.68 -17.37
N ASN A 182 11.72 -1.41 -18.08
CA ASN A 182 11.37 -0.06 -18.53
C ASN A 182 10.59 0.70 -17.43
N HIS A 183 11.26 0.97 -16.31
CA HIS A 183 10.64 1.65 -15.18
C HIS A 183 10.28 3.11 -15.50
N ASN A 184 9.23 3.60 -14.85
CA ASN A 184 8.85 5.01 -14.85
C ASN A 184 9.75 5.80 -13.89
N PRO A 185 10.64 6.67 -14.38
CA PRO A 185 11.61 7.35 -13.53
C PRO A 185 10.98 8.38 -12.58
N ILE A 186 9.74 8.82 -12.81
CA ILE A 186 9.01 9.70 -11.86
C ILE A 186 8.75 8.96 -10.53
N LEU A 187 8.69 7.63 -10.58
CA LEU A 187 8.44 6.77 -9.43
C LEU A 187 9.73 6.16 -8.85
N ILE A 188 10.90 6.63 -9.30
CA ILE A 188 12.19 6.19 -8.75
C ILE A 188 12.74 7.31 -7.87
N GLY A 189 13.01 6.98 -6.61
CA GLY A 189 13.63 7.87 -5.63
C GLY A 189 14.88 7.26 -4.99
N SER A 190 15.60 8.08 -4.23
CA SER A 190 16.72 7.64 -3.41
C SER A 190 16.23 6.83 -2.20
N ARG A 191 17.13 6.02 -1.62
CA ARG A 191 16.84 5.31 -0.38
C ARG A 191 16.44 6.26 0.74
N VAL A 192 17.11 7.39 0.85
CA VAL A 192 16.89 8.40 1.90
C VAL A 192 15.47 8.97 1.81
N GLU A 193 15.01 9.34 0.61
CA GLU A 193 13.66 9.87 0.40
C GLU A 193 12.57 8.86 0.77
N VAL A 194 12.72 7.61 0.33
CA VAL A 194 11.75 6.55 0.64
C VAL A 194 11.71 6.25 2.14
N GLU A 195 12.86 6.10 2.79
CA GLU A 195 12.94 5.86 4.24
C GLU A 195 12.33 7.02 5.05
N TYR A 196 12.58 8.26 4.64
CA TYR A 196 12.00 9.43 5.29
C TYR A 196 10.46 9.42 5.23
N GLY A 197 9.89 9.13 4.05
CA GLY A 197 8.44 9.01 3.86
C GLY A 197 7.79 7.93 4.73
N LEU A 198 8.44 6.77 4.80
CA LEU A 198 7.99 5.65 5.63
C LEU A 198 8.00 6.03 7.11
N ARG A 199 9.11 6.59 7.60
CA ARG A 199 9.23 7.00 9.01
C ARG A 199 8.22 8.07 9.41
N LYS A 200 8.01 9.05 8.54
CA LYS A 200 6.95 10.05 8.74
C LYS A 200 5.59 9.37 8.91
N THR A 201 5.30 8.36 8.10
CA THR A 201 4.06 7.58 8.19
C THR A 201 3.97 6.75 9.48
N GLU A 202 5.08 6.15 9.93
CA GLU A 202 5.15 5.42 11.21
C GLU A 202 4.86 6.33 12.40
N VAL A 203 5.51 7.49 12.47
CA VAL A 203 5.28 8.48 13.54
C VAL A 203 3.84 8.98 13.53
N LEU A 204 3.30 9.32 12.35
CA LEU A 204 1.90 9.72 12.21
C LEU A 204 0.93 8.65 12.70
N THR A 205 1.22 7.38 12.40
CA THR A 205 0.40 6.25 12.83
C THR A 205 0.49 6.02 14.34
N ALA A 206 1.69 6.16 14.92
CA ALA A 206 1.89 6.07 16.37
C ALA A 206 1.13 7.16 17.13
N ILE A 207 1.19 8.42 16.65
CA ILE A 207 0.44 9.54 17.22
C ILE A 207 -1.06 9.26 17.18
N LYS A 208 -1.60 8.83 16.03
CA LYS A 208 -3.01 8.47 15.89
C LYS A 208 -3.42 7.36 16.86
N LYS A 209 -2.55 6.35 17.04
CA LYS A 209 -2.78 5.27 18.01
C LYS A 209 -2.83 5.77 19.44
N ILE A 210 -1.92 6.67 19.83
CA ILE A 210 -1.92 7.30 21.16
C ILE A 210 -3.22 8.08 21.37
N GLN A 211 -3.61 8.93 20.42
CA GLN A 211 -4.85 9.71 20.48
C GLN A 211 -6.10 8.80 20.59
N PHE A 212 -6.12 7.69 19.85
CA PHE A 212 -7.19 6.71 19.94
C PHE A 212 -7.25 6.05 21.33
N LEU A 213 -6.11 5.64 21.88
CA LEU A 213 -6.03 5.05 23.22
C LEU A 213 -6.39 6.04 24.33
N GLU A 214 -6.04 7.32 24.18
CA GLU A 214 -6.44 8.39 25.09
C GLU A 214 -7.97 8.56 25.08
N LYS A 215 -8.58 8.65 23.89
CA LYS A 215 -10.04 8.69 23.75
C LYS A 215 -10.70 7.47 24.40
N LEU A 216 -10.16 6.28 24.19
CA LEU A 216 -10.66 5.04 24.80
C LEU A 216 -10.54 5.09 26.35
N SER A 217 -9.39 5.54 26.86
CA SER A 217 -9.16 5.69 28.31
C SER A 217 -10.18 6.65 28.93
N ASN A 218 -10.43 7.79 28.28
CA ASN A 218 -11.40 8.78 28.74
C ASN A 218 -12.84 8.24 28.73
N LEU A 219 -13.18 7.37 27.77
CA LEU A 219 -14.49 6.68 27.74
C LEU A 219 -14.63 5.64 28.85
N ILE A 220 -13.55 4.96 29.23
CA ILE A 220 -13.58 3.95 30.30
C ILE A 220 -13.61 4.61 31.69
N GLN A 221 -12.90 5.73 31.86
CA GLN A 221 -12.78 6.43 33.14
C GLN A 221 -13.98 7.33 33.45
N ASN A 222 -14.69 7.82 32.44
CA ASN A 222 -16.00 8.43 32.65
C ASN A 222 -17.06 7.32 32.77
N LYS A 223 -17.63 7.15 33.97
CA LYS A 223 -18.82 6.32 34.22
C LYS A 223 -19.95 6.62 33.22
#